data_AF-A0A8H8SMA5-F1
#
_entry.id   AF-A0A8H8SMA5-F1
#
_cell.length_a   1.000
_cell.length_b   1.000
_cell.length_c   1.000
_cell.angle_alpha   90.00
_cell.angle_beta   90.00
_cell.angle_gamma   90.00
#
_symmetry.space_group_name_H-M   'P 1'
#
loop_
_entity.id
_entity.type
_entity.pdbx_description
1 polymer ?
#
loop_
_entity_poly.entity_id
_entity_poly.type
_entity_poly.pdbx_seq_one_letter_code
_entity_poly.pdbx_strand_id
1 'polypeptide(L)'
;MEYYADCHQNGSLTYLFFPISQNSRNVASAPRNTASFTIRTGESSGSAGTFSPEVGDVQVPMSMTKPKSWWGWNWRNLRRGPAASARVALMGRVSVLYGVTGEGETEVDQAARQMSSCFLARHPDAKGWVPRRKGTPMAWWARFDPEAVYYVGGFGNEHYIGRIPLDMYQNATVNP
;
A
#
# COMPACT_ATOMS: atom_id res chain seq x y z
N MET A 1 -6.24 2.34 13.82
CA MET A 1 -5.09 1.83 13.04
C MET A 1 -5.60 0.61 12.30
N GLU A 2 -5.47 0.58 10.97
CA GLU A 2 -6.01 -0.51 10.15
C GLU A 2 -4.85 -1.29 9.56
N TYR A 3 -4.86 -2.61 9.78
CA TYR A 3 -3.85 -3.51 9.25
C TYR A 3 -4.19 -3.87 7.81
N TYR A 4 -3.28 -3.66 6.87
CA TYR A 4 -3.44 -4.03 5.46
C TYR A 4 -2.17 -4.67 4.89
N ALA A 5 -2.29 -5.57 3.92
CA ALA A 5 -1.17 -6.19 3.22
C ALA A 5 -1.51 -6.48 1.75
N ASP A 6 -0.48 -6.49 0.92
CA ASP A 6 -0.48 -6.78 -0.51
C ASP A 6 -0.35 -8.30 -0.78
N CYS A 7 -1.33 -9.07 -0.31
CA CYS A 7 -1.31 -10.54 -0.42
C CYS A 7 -1.99 -11.07 -1.70
N HIS A 8 -2.47 -10.19 -2.57
CA HIS A 8 -3.11 -10.57 -3.84
C HIS A 8 -2.24 -10.17 -5.03
N GLN A 9 -2.19 -11.02 -6.05
CA GLN A 9 -1.36 -10.80 -7.25
C GLN A 9 -1.85 -9.62 -8.12
N ASN A 10 -3.14 -9.28 -8.05
CA ASN A 10 -3.76 -8.24 -8.87
C ASN A 10 -3.75 -6.86 -8.19
N GLY A 11 -2.87 -6.63 -7.21
CA GLY A 11 -2.79 -5.37 -6.46
C GLY A 11 -3.98 -5.08 -5.54
N SER A 12 -4.87 -6.05 -5.31
CA SER A 12 -5.88 -5.92 -4.26
C SER A 12 -5.23 -6.02 -2.88
N LEU A 13 -5.81 -5.34 -1.89
CA LEU A 13 -5.27 -5.32 -0.53
C LEU A 13 -6.13 -6.18 0.38
N THR A 14 -5.49 -7.05 1.15
CA THR A 14 -6.11 -7.72 2.29
C THR A 14 -6.04 -6.78 3.49
N TYR A 15 -7.11 -6.65 4.27
CA TYR A 15 -7.05 -5.90 5.51
C TYR A 15 -8.02 -6.42 6.57
N LEU A 16 -7.74 -6.09 7.83
CA LEU A 16 -8.62 -6.44 8.96
C LEU A 16 -9.71 -5.39 9.12
N PHE A 17 -10.96 -5.81 8.95
CA PHE A 17 -12.13 -4.95 9.10
C PHE A 17 -12.68 -5.04 10.52
N PHE A 18 -12.59 -3.95 11.28
CA PHE A 18 -13.04 -3.90 12.67
C PHE A 18 -14.41 -3.21 12.75
N PRO A 19 -15.52 -3.93 13.06
CA PRO A 19 -16.86 -3.32 13.11
C PRO A 19 -16.99 -2.16 14.12
N ILE A 20 -16.13 -2.13 15.14
CA ILE A 20 -16.06 -1.06 16.14
C ILE A 20 -15.38 0.21 15.61
N SER A 21 -14.60 0.13 14.53
CA SER A 21 -13.89 1.27 13.93
C SER A 21 -14.85 2.19 13.21
N GLN A 22 -14.70 3.50 13.42
CA GLN A 22 -15.48 4.51 12.68
C GLN A 22 -15.21 4.45 11.18
N ASN A 23 -13.98 4.14 10.74
CA ASN A 23 -13.70 4.00 9.32
C ASN A 23 -14.46 2.81 8.71
N SER A 24 -14.47 1.66 9.39
CA SER A 24 -15.25 0.50 8.95
C SER A 24 -16.76 0.80 8.88
N ARG A 25 -17.29 1.58 9.82
CA ARG A 25 -18.69 2.05 9.76
C ARG A 25 -18.94 2.98 8.57
N ASN A 26 -18.01 3.89 8.27
CA ASN A 26 -18.10 4.80 7.12
C ASN A 26 -18.03 4.04 5.79
N VAL A 27 -17.15 3.04 5.69
CA VAL A 27 -17.08 2.16 4.51
C VAL A 27 -18.37 1.37 4.34
N ALA A 28 -18.91 0.80 5.42
CA ALA A 28 -20.15 0.03 5.36
C ALA A 28 -21.39 0.87 5.04
N SER A 29 -21.39 2.17 5.37
CA SER A 29 -22.47 3.09 5.01
C SER A 29 -22.29 3.76 3.64
N ALA A 30 -21.09 3.68 3.06
CA ALA A 30 -20.82 4.25 1.75
C ALA A 30 -21.55 3.47 0.64
N PRO A 31 -22.06 4.14 -0.40
CA PRO A 31 -22.64 3.47 -1.55
C PRO A 31 -21.65 2.46 -2.14
N ARG A 32 -22.07 1.20 -2.30
CA ARG A 32 -21.22 0.11 -2.84
C ARG A 32 -19.93 -0.13 -2.05
N ASN A 33 -19.89 0.22 -0.76
CA ASN A 33 -18.74 0.05 0.12
C ASN A 33 -17.46 0.70 -0.44
N THR A 34 -17.58 1.87 -1.05
CA THR A 34 -16.44 2.56 -1.65
C THR A 34 -15.50 3.12 -0.59
N ALA A 35 -14.20 3.00 -0.84
CA ALA A 35 -13.16 3.56 0.01
C ALA A 35 -11.97 4.08 -0.82
N SER A 36 -11.13 4.89 -0.19
CA SER A 36 -9.85 5.30 -0.77
C SER A 36 -8.71 4.96 0.18
N PHE A 37 -7.66 4.33 -0.34
CA PHE A 37 -6.42 4.03 0.37
C PHE A 37 -5.27 4.85 -0.21
N THR A 38 -4.61 5.65 0.61
CA THR A 38 -3.44 6.43 0.19
C THR A 38 -2.19 5.88 0.84
N ILE A 39 -1.22 5.48 0.02
CA ILE A 39 0.07 4.94 0.45
C ILE A 39 1.16 5.91 0.01
N ARG A 40 2.07 6.23 0.91
CA ARG A 40 3.24 7.09 0.66
C ARG A 40 4.49 6.29 0.94
N THR A 41 5.52 6.45 0.12
CA THR A 41 6.82 5.85 0.42
C THR A 41 7.34 6.44 1.74
N GLY A 42 7.86 5.57 2.61
CA GLY A 42 8.47 6.01 3.86
C GLY A 42 9.65 6.95 3.59
N GLU A 43 9.88 7.88 4.51
CA GLU A 43 11.13 8.64 4.51
C GLU A 43 12.26 7.64 4.83
N SER A 44 13.32 7.62 4.02
CA SER A 44 14.50 6.81 4.30
C SER A 44 15.24 7.37 5.52
N SER A 45 14.75 7.05 6.72
CA SER A 45 15.41 7.33 7.98
C SER A 45 16.54 6.32 8.19
N GLY A 46 17.65 6.51 7.48
CA GLY A 46 18.86 5.71 7.68
C GLY A 46 19.80 5.74 6.48
N SER A 47 21.00 6.29 6.71
CA SER A 47 22.28 5.88 6.10
C SER A 47 22.22 5.04 4.80
N ALA A 48 22.67 5.64 3.70
CA ALA A 48 23.33 4.92 2.60
C ALA A 48 22.66 3.59 2.16
N GLY A 49 21.35 3.61 1.94
CA GLY A 49 20.67 2.59 1.15
C GLY A 49 20.46 3.13 -0.25
N THR A 50 21.42 2.88 -1.14
CA THR A 50 21.28 3.10 -2.58
C THR A 50 20.11 2.24 -3.07
N PHE A 51 18.94 2.85 -3.26
CA PHE A 51 17.99 2.34 -4.25
C PHE A 51 18.52 2.85 -5.59
N SER A 52 19.33 2.03 -6.26
CA SER A 52 19.67 2.23 -7.68
C SER A 52 18.49 1.72 -8.47
N PRO A 53 17.72 2.56 -9.17
CA PRO A 53 16.96 2.07 -10.30
C PRO A 53 17.99 1.79 -11.39
N GLU A 54 18.48 0.56 -11.51
CA GLU A 54 19.18 0.13 -12.72
C GLU A 54 18.15 0.01 -13.85
N VAL A 55 17.74 1.15 -14.38
CA VAL A 55 17.22 1.27 -15.74
C VAL A 55 18.10 2.31 -16.41
N GLY A 56 19.22 1.82 -16.95
CA GLY A 56 20.10 2.50 -17.91
C GLY A 56 20.19 4.01 -17.77
N ASP A 57 20.98 4.49 -16.80
CA ASP A 57 21.51 5.85 -16.87
C ASP A 57 22.32 5.97 -18.16
N VAL A 58 21.76 6.68 -19.15
CA VAL A 58 22.59 7.38 -20.13
C VAL A 58 23.51 8.27 -19.29
N GLN A 59 24.79 7.91 -19.21
CA GLN A 59 25.82 8.73 -18.60
C GLN A 59 25.95 10.02 -19.41
N VAL A 60 25.09 11.00 -19.13
CA VAL A 60 25.33 12.37 -19.53
C VAL A 60 26.46 12.86 -18.61
N PRO A 61 27.67 13.15 -19.13
CA PRO A 61 28.77 13.60 -18.31
C PRO A 61 28.55 15.07 -17.97
N MET A 62 27.58 15.35 -17.11
CA MET A 62 27.47 16.68 -16.52
C MET A 62 28.45 16.75 -15.36
N SER A 63 29.70 17.07 -15.70
CA SER A 63 30.67 17.61 -14.74
C SER A 63 30.06 18.89 -14.18
N MET A 64 29.35 18.76 -13.06
CA MET A 64 28.78 19.90 -12.35
C MET A 64 29.56 20.09 -11.05
N THR A 65 30.63 20.89 -11.17
CA THR A 65 31.26 21.57 -10.04
C THR A 65 30.17 22.24 -9.21
N LYS A 66 30.11 21.85 -7.93
CA LYS A 66 29.05 22.20 -6.96
C LYS A 66 28.86 23.72 -6.87
N PRO A 67 27.62 24.24 -6.92
CA PRO A 67 27.24 25.36 -6.09
C PRO A 67 26.49 24.83 -4.86
N LYS A 68 27.14 24.92 -3.70
CA LYS A 68 26.45 24.85 -2.40
C LYS A 68 25.66 26.15 -2.26
N SER A 69 24.35 26.04 -2.15
CA SER A 69 23.39 27.10 -1.77
C SER A 69 23.40 28.36 -2.62
N TRP A 70 22.34 28.54 -3.40
CA TRP A 70 21.85 29.87 -3.73
C TRP A 70 20.70 30.17 -2.75
N TRP A 71 20.71 31.35 -2.11
CA TRP A 71 19.67 31.84 -1.19
C TRP A 71 19.41 31.05 0.12
N GLY A 72 20.41 30.36 0.68
CA GLY A 72 20.24 29.65 1.97
C GLY A 72 19.45 28.34 1.89
N TRP A 73 19.08 27.89 0.69
CA TRP A 73 18.42 26.60 0.47
C TRP A 73 19.44 25.45 0.43
N ASN A 74 19.32 24.50 1.36
CA ASN A 74 20.08 23.25 1.33
C ASN A 74 19.34 22.21 0.47
N TRP A 75 19.82 21.99 -0.76
CA TRP A 75 19.22 21.04 -1.72
C TRP A 75 19.12 19.59 -1.22
N ARG A 76 19.94 19.19 -0.23
CA ARG A 76 19.84 17.86 0.39
C ARG A 76 18.57 17.68 1.24
N ASN A 77 18.02 18.78 1.77
CA ASN A 77 16.80 18.75 2.58
C ASN A 77 15.54 18.70 1.70
N LEU A 78 15.59 19.29 0.49
CA LEU A 78 14.46 19.25 -0.44
C LEU A 78 14.18 17.83 -0.96
N ARG A 79 15.22 16.99 -1.07
CA ARG A 79 15.12 15.57 -1.45
C ARG A 79 14.53 14.66 -0.36
N ARG A 80 14.27 15.17 0.84
CA ARG A 80 13.78 14.40 2.00
C ARG A 80 12.44 14.91 2.54
N GLY A 81 11.81 15.87 1.87
CA GLY A 81 10.54 16.42 2.30
C GLY A 81 9.33 15.53 1.97
N PRO A 82 8.16 15.75 2.62
CA PRO A 82 6.91 15.04 2.30
C PRO A 82 6.44 15.26 0.85
N ALA A 83 6.88 16.34 0.21
CA ALA A 83 6.62 16.59 -1.20
C ALA A 83 7.56 15.80 -2.13
N ALA A 84 8.70 15.33 -1.63
CA ALA A 84 9.67 14.52 -2.37
C ALA A 84 9.39 13.02 -2.32
N SER A 85 8.51 12.54 -1.42
CA SER A 85 8.10 11.13 -1.38
C SER A 85 6.95 10.86 -2.36
N ALA A 86 7.14 9.86 -3.22
CA ALA A 86 6.09 9.32 -4.06
C ALA A 86 4.90 8.82 -3.23
N ARG A 87 3.69 8.99 -3.79
CA ARG A 87 2.45 8.54 -3.17
C ARG A 87 1.45 8.09 -4.22
N VAL A 88 0.65 7.11 -3.83
CA VAL A 88 -0.43 6.56 -4.65
C VAL A 88 -1.73 6.61 -3.87
N ALA A 89 -2.80 7.07 -4.51
CA ALA A 89 -4.16 7.02 -4.01
C ALA A 89 -4.93 5.98 -4.83
N LEU A 90 -5.36 4.92 -4.15
CA LEU A 90 -6.19 3.87 -4.68
C LEU A 90 -7.64 4.18 -4.30
N MET A 91 -8.54 4.16 -5.27
CA MET A 91 -9.97 4.34 -5.07
C MET A 91 -10.68 3.09 -5.56
N GLY A 92 -11.56 2.53 -4.74
CA GLY A 92 -12.13 1.22 -5.04
C GLY A 92 -13.19 0.80 -4.05
N ARG A 93 -13.43 -0.51 -3.98
CA ARG A 93 -14.49 -1.09 -3.16
C ARG A 93 -13.96 -2.06 -2.14
N VAL A 94 -14.74 -2.22 -1.08
CA VAL A 94 -14.46 -3.12 0.01
C VAL A 94 -15.44 -4.29 -0.01
N SER A 95 -14.88 -5.49 -0.04
CA SER A 95 -15.58 -6.76 0.11
C SER A 95 -15.25 -7.37 1.48
N VAL A 96 -16.22 -7.44 2.38
CA VAL A 96 -16.04 -8.04 3.72
C VAL A 96 -16.44 -9.51 3.68
N LEU A 97 -15.56 -10.39 4.14
CA LEU A 97 -15.74 -11.84 4.17
C LEU A 97 -16.32 -12.27 5.51
N TYR A 98 -17.62 -12.07 5.70
CA TYR A 98 -18.32 -12.49 6.91
C TYR A 98 -18.34 -14.02 7.03
N GLY A 99 -18.09 -14.52 8.25
CA GLY A 99 -18.08 -15.96 8.56
C GLY A 99 -16.84 -16.72 8.07
N VAL A 100 -15.97 -16.09 7.29
CA VAL A 100 -14.73 -16.69 6.80
C VAL A 100 -13.63 -16.48 7.82
N THR A 101 -13.03 -17.57 8.31
CA THR A 101 -11.98 -17.50 9.33
C THR A 101 -10.64 -18.00 8.80
N GLY A 102 -10.66 -18.85 7.78
CA GLY A 102 -9.49 -19.64 7.40
C GLY A 102 -9.32 -20.89 8.26
N GLU A 103 -10.21 -21.18 9.21
CA GLU A 103 -10.13 -22.41 10.02
C GLU A 103 -11.11 -23.50 9.54
N GLY A 104 -12.03 -23.18 8.62
CA GLY A 104 -12.95 -24.16 8.00
C GLY A 104 -12.30 -24.93 6.84
N GLU A 105 -13.03 -25.85 6.19
CA GLU A 105 -12.53 -26.66 5.06
C GLU A 105 -13.02 -26.19 3.68
N THR A 106 -13.92 -25.20 3.66
CA THR A 106 -14.49 -24.64 2.43
C THR A 106 -13.41 -24.07 1.51
N GLU A 107 -13.66 -24.01 0.20
CA GLU A 107 -12.74 -23.38 -0.75
C GLU A 107 -12.40 -21.93 -0.35
N VAL A 108 -13.39 -21.21 0.18
CA VAL A 108 -13.23 -19.84 0.67
C VAL A 108 -12.31 -19.78 1.91
N ASP A 109 -12.42 -20.73 2.83
CA ASP A 109 -11.50 -20.83 3.97
C ASP A 109 -10.09 -21.24 3.53
N GLN A 110 -9.94 -22.08 2.51
CA GLN A 110 -8.63 -22.44 1.96
C GLN A 110 -7.92 -21.22 1.37
N ALA A 111 -8.63 -20.40 0.58
CA ALA A 111 -8.11 -19.14 0.06
C ALA A 111 -7.77 -18.17 1.21
N ALA A 112 -8.64 -18.06 2.22
CA ALA A 112 -8.40 -17.23 3.40
C ALA A 112 -7.18 -17.68 4.20
N ARG A 113 -6.86 -18.98 4.26
CA ARG A 113 -5.63 -19.48 4.91
C ARG A 113 -4.38 -18.98 4.23
N GLN A 114 -4.30 -19.09 2.91
CA GLN A 114 -3.14 -18.64 2.14
C GLN A 114 -2.95 -17.13 2.25
N MET A 115 -4.06 -16.38 2.18
CA MET A 115 -4.06 -14.94 2.39
C MET A 115 -3.64 -14.57 3.83
N SER A 116 -4.14 -15.27 4.85
CA SER A 116 -3.83 -15.00 6.26
C SER A 116 -2.36 -15.25 6.60
N SER A 117 -1.73 -16.26 6.00
CA SER A 117 -0.32 -16.57 6.26
C SER A 117 0.58 -15.47 5.71
N CYS A 118 0.31 -14.99 4.50
CA CYS A 118 0.97 -13.80 3.94
C CYS A 118 0.73 -12.55 4.83
N PHE A 119 -0.51 -12.32 5.25
CA PHE A 119 -0.87 -11.17 6.06
C PHE A 119 -0.13 -11.13 7.40
N LEU A 120 -0.09 -12.26 8.11
CA LEU A 120 0.58 -12.39 9.40
C LEU A 120 2.11 -12.39 9.29
N ALA A 121 2.66 -12.73 8.12
CA ALA A 121 4.09 -12.54 7.86
C ALA A 121 4.44 -11.04 7.80
N ARG A 122 3.53 -10.21 7.28
CA ARG A 122 3.69 -8.74 7.24
C ARG A 122 3.37 -8.07 8.58
N HIS A 123 2.37 -8.59 9.30
CA HIS A 123 1.86 -8.08 10.57
C HIS A 123 1.80 -9.17 11.65
N PRO A 124 2.95 -9.57 12.24
CA PRO A 124 2.96 -10.60 13.29
C PRO A 124 2.16 -10.20 14.54
N ASP A 125 2.09 -8.90 14.83
CA ASP A 125 1.32 -8.32 15.93
C ASP A 125 -0.20 -8.42 15.71
N ALA A 126 -0.64 -8.55 14.46
CA ALA A 126 -2.05 -8.72 14.12
C ALA A 126 -2.64 -10.09 14.51
N LYS A 127 -1.80 -11.05 14.91
CA LYS A 127 -2.20 -12.44 15.23
C LYS A 127 -3.32 -12.55 16.28
N GLY A 128 -3.40 -11.60 17.21
CA GLY A 128 -4.46 -11.57 18.22
C GLY A 128 -5.83 -11.10 17.69
N TRP A 129 -5.84 -10.46 16.52
CA TRP A 129 -7.01 -9.78 15.97
C TRP A 129 -7.66 -10.51 14.80
N VAL A 130 -6.99 -11.49 14.20
CA VAL A 130 -7.53 -12.24 13.05
C VAL A 130 -8.81 -12.99 13.43
N PRO A 131 -9.77 -13.16 12.49
CA PRO A 131 -10.99 -13.92 12.74
C PRO A 131 -10.68 -15.37 13.12
N ARG A 132 -11.44 -15.93 14.06
CA ARG A 132 -11.29 -17.32 14.55
C ARG A 132 -12.63 -18.03 14.59
N ARG A 133 -12.64 -19.36 14.52
CA ARG A 133 -13.86 -20.17 14.58
C ARG A 133 -14.53 -20.14 15.95
N LYS A 134 -13.74 -20.03 17.02
CA LYS A 134 -14.23 -19.97 18.40
C LYS A 134 -14.08 -18.57 18.98
N GLY A 135 -15.14 -18.09 19.62
CA GLY A 135 -15.22 -16.74 20.21
C GLY A 135 -15.93 -15.74 19.31
N THR A 136 -16.22 -14.55 19.84
CA THR A 136 -16.77 -13.45 19.05
C THR A 136 -15.64 -12.81 18.23
N PRO A 137 -15.72 -12.80 16.89
CA PRO A 137 -14.69 -12.19 16.07
C PRO A 137 -14.66 -10.68 16.30
N MET A 138 -13.49 -10.15 16.68
CA MET A 138 -13.27 -8.72 16.88
C MET A 138 -13.02 -7.98 15.55
N ALA A 139 -12.61 -8.73 14.53
CA ALA A 139 -12.43 -8.27 13.16
C ALA A 139 -12.92 -9.34 12.17
N TRP A 140 -13.12 -8.93 10.93
CA TRP A 140 -13.40 -9.78 9.79
C TRP A 140 -12.30 -9.62 8.75
N TRP A 141 -12.07 -10.66 7.95
CA TRP A 141 -11.25 -10.52 6.74
C TRP A 141 -11.98 -9.60 5.76
N ALA A 142 -11.26 -8.65 5.17
CA ALA A 142 -11.77 -7.83 4.10
C ALA A 142 -10.74 -7.69 2.99
N ARG A 143 -11.26 -7.43 1.79
CA ARG A 143 -10.50 -7.19 0.59
C ARG A 143 -10.87 -5.83 0.03
N PHE A 144 -9.87 -5.06 -0.33
CA PHE A 144 -10.03 -3.82 -1.07
C PHE A 144 -9.59 -4.04 -2.52
N ASP A 145 -10.51 -3.79 -3.44
CA ASP A 145 -10.32 -3.95 -4.88
C ASP A 145 -10.21 -2.55 -5.52
N PRO A 146 -9.01 -2.14 -5.98
CA PRO A 146 -8.82 -0.86 -6.68
C PRO A 146 -9.60 -0.81 -7.99
N GLU A 147 -10.29 0.31 -8.24
CA GLU A 147 -10.98 0.61 -9.49
C GLU A 147 -10.34 1.79 -10.22
N ALA A 148 -9.66 2.69 -9.48
CA ALA A 148 -8.88 3.78 -10.03
C ALA A 148 -7.60 3.99 -9.21
N VAL A 149 -6.51 4.29 -9.91
CA VAL A 149 -5.19 4.53 -9.32
C VAL A 149 -4.72 5.91 -9.73
N TYR A 150 -4.41 6.77 -8.75
CA TYR A 150 -3.84 8.09 -8.99
C TYR A 150 -2.47 8.19 -8.32
N TYR A 151 -1.46 8.52 -9.09
CA TYR A 151 -0.08 8.58 -8.65
C TYR A 151 0.42 10.02 -8.65
N VAL A 152 1.17 10.36 -7.61
CA VAL A 152 1.92 11.61 -7.51
C VAL A 152 3.36 11.25 -7.19
N GLY A 153 4.23 11.38 -8.19
CA GLY A 153 5.67 11.20 -8.06
C GLY A 153 6.32 12.28 -7.19
N GLY A 154 7.46 11.95 -6.61
CA GLY A 154 8.26 12.87 -5.79
C GLY A 154 8.99 13.93 -6.62
N PHE A 155 9.48 14.98 -5.95
CA PHE A 155 10.44 15.91 -6.54
C PHE A 155 11.77 15.20 -6.89
N GLY A 156 12.20 15.29 -8.15
CA GLY A 156 13.42 14.65 -8.66
C GLY A 156 13.14 13.90 -9.95
N ASN A 157 13.78 12.76 -10.17
CA ASN A 157 13.72 11.97 -11.41
C ASN A 157 12.38 11.22 -11.63
N GLU A 158 11.40 11.36 -10.72
CA GLU A 158 10.11 10.66 -10.72
C GLU A 158 8.98 11.62 -11.13
N HIS A 159 8.96 12.05 -12.39
CA HIS A 159 8.12 13.16 -12.86
C HIS A 159 6.65 12.81 -13.19
N TYR A 160 6.15 11.64 -12.80
CA TYR A 160 4.79 11.25 -13.19
C TYR A 160 3.75 11.73 -12.17
N ILE A 161 2.75 12.47 -12.64
CA ILE A 161 1.55 12.81 -11.88
C ILE A 161 0.34 12.52 -12.76
N GLY A 162 -0.50 11.58 -12.36
CA GLY A 162 -1.63 11.19 -13.18
C GLY A 162 -2.29 9.88 -12.78
N ARG A 163 -3.28 9.49 -13.59
CA ARG A 163 -3.98 8.21 -13.44
C ARG A 163 -3.17 7.07 -14.06
N ILE A 164 -2.90 6.04 -13.28
CA ILE A 164 -2.34 4.79 -13.78
C ILE A 164 -3.51 3.93 -14.28
N PRO A 165 -3.47 3.41 -15.52
CA PRO A 165 -4.47 2.46 -16.02
C PRO A 165 -4.60 1.24 -15.09
N LEU A 166 -5.82 0.80 -14.82
CA LEU A 166 -6.07 -0.25 -13.84
C LEU A 166 -5.45 -1.59 -14.27
N ASP A 167 -5.56 -1.93 -15.55
CA ASP A 167 -4.96 -3.13 -16.16
C ASP A 167 -3.44 -3.12 -16.03
N MET A 168 -2.81 -1.96 -16.24
CA MET A 168 -1.37 -1.78 -16.02
C MET A 168 -1.01 -2.00 -14.55
N TYR A 169 -1.79 -1.46 -13.62
CA TYR A 169 -1.57 -1.67 -12.19
C TYR A 169 -1.73 -3.14 -11.78
N GLN A 170 -2.77 -3.82 -12.27
CA GLN A 170 -3.07 -5.22 -11.92
C GLN A 170 -2.09 -6.22 -12.53
N ASN A 171 -1.47 -5.90 -13.67
CA ASN A 171 -0.46 -6.74 -14.34
C ASN A 171 0.98 -6.41 -13.91
N ALA A 172 1.18 -5.37 -13.11
CA ALA A 172 2.52 -5.00 -12.65
C ALA A 172 3.08 -6.09 -11.71
N THR A 173 4.31 -6.50 -11.97
CA THR A 173 5.04 -7.43 -11.08
C THR A 173 5.77 -6.65 -10.00
N VAL A 174 5.61 -7.06 -8.74
CA VAL A 174 6.43 -6.54 -7.64
C VAL A 174 7.85 -7.08 -7.84
N ASN A 175 8.83 -6.20 -8.04
CA ASN A 175 10.23 -6.61 -7.96
C ASN A 175 10.54 -6.94 -6.49
N PRO A 176 10.99 -8.18 -6.20
CA PRO A 176 11.26 -8.63 -4.83
C PRO A 176 12.42 -7.88 -4.18
#